data_AF-W2TDC5-F1
#
_entry.id   AF-W2TDC5-F1
#
_cell.length_a   1.000
_cell.length_b   1.000
_cell.length_c   1.000
_cell.angle_alpha   90.00
_cell.angle_beta   90.00
_cell.angle_gamma   90.00
#
_symmetry.space_group_name_H-M   'P 1'
#
loop_
_entity.id
_entity.type
_entity.pdbx_description
1 polymer ?
#
loop_
_entity_poly.entity_id
_entity_poly.type
_entity_poly.pdbx_seq_one_letter_code
_entity_poly.pdbx_strand_id
1 'polypeptide(L)'
;MEDKRIHINNEGLLSLLNQGMEIVDYGKELSRRRALFIYVLIFNHGYRHIVSNWLCNTAHFTKILCAYVSVGNYDAPVDFASYPFDAIMLFRAYLATAFAESSVKVVMIEADATWFRDPKHLFASEFSNEAVDIVAPRNGGISRGTIRAMSPMVIKPSNRTARFLKGLTRRLERLFDLSDQAVYNILCLSRYLGLRCGMFYYEDIADGVW
;
A
#
# COMPACT_ATOMS: atom_id res chain seq x y z
N MET A 1 3.50 11.39 19.95
CA MET A 1 3.40 10.70 18.65
C MET A 1 3.21 11.81 17.63
N GLU A 2 4.16 12.02 16.71
CA GLU A 2 3.98 13.01 15.63
C GLU A 2 3.19 12.34 14.50
N ASP A 3 1.87 12.49 14.53
CA ASP A 3 0.96 12.11 13.45
C ASP A 3 0.91 13.25 12.43
N LYS A 4 1.51 13.07 11.24
CA LYS A 4 1.32 14.00 10.13
C LYS A 4 0.21 13.46 9.23
N ARG A 5 -0.92 14.17 9.21
CA ARG A 5 -2.07 13.89 8.33
C ARG A 5 -2.01 14.84 7.15
N ILE A 6 -1.87 14.31 5.94
CA ILE A 6 -1.88 15.10 4.71
C ILE A 6 -3.27 14.95 4.09
N HIS A 7 -4.00 16.06 4.01
CA HIS A 7 -5.30 16.13 3.36
C HIS A 7 -5.11 16.45 1.88
N ILE A 8 -5.69 15.63 1.02
CA ILE A 8 -5.64 15.79 -0.44
C ILE A 8 -6.92 16.49 -0.88
N ASN A 9 -6.80 17.66 -1.50
CA ASN A 9 -7.91 18.30 -2.21
C ASN A 9 -7.80 18.03 -3.71
N ASN A 10 -8.92 17.65 -4.33
CA ASN A 10 -8.95 17.16 -5.71
C ASN A 10 -8.99 18.34 -6.71
N GLU A 11 -7.84 18.90 -7.04
CA GLU A 11 -7.67 19.81 -8.19
C GLU A 11 -7.09 19.08 -9.42
N GLY A 12 -7.23 17.74 -9.49
CA GLY A 12 -6.78 16.89 -10.60
C GLY A 12 -5.55 16.03 -10.29
N LEU A 13 -5.22 15.12 -11.22
CA LEU A 13 -4.15 14.11 -11.08
C LEU A 13 -2.77 14.71 -10.70
N LEU A 14 -2.45 15.89 -11.23
CA LEU A 14 -1.21 16.61 -10.89
C LEU A 14 -1.16 17.05 -9.42
N SER A 15 -2.29 17.45 -8.84
CA SER A 15 -2.39 17.81 -7.41
C SER A 15 -2.19 16.58 -6.52
N LEU A 16 -2.81 15.45 -6.90
CA LEU A 16 -2.60 14.15 -6.25
C LEU A 16 -1.13 13.72 -6.27
N LEU A 17 -0.45 13.88 -7.42
CA LEU A 17 0.97 13.53 -7.57
C LEU A 17 1.89 14.41 -6.70
N ASN A 18 1.65 15.71 -6.67
CA ASN A 18 2.44 16.64 -5.84
C ASN A 18 2.29 16.32 -4.34
N GLN A 19 1.08 16.02 -3.90
CA GLN A 19 0.82 15.63 -2.50
C GLN A 19 1.39 14.25 -2.18
N GLY A 20 1.41 13.32 -3.15
CA GLY A 20 2.12 12.05 -3.07
C GLY A 20 3.62 12.24 -2.77
N MET A 21 4.26 13.25 -3.36
CA MET A 21 5.66 13.57 -3.08
C MET A 21 5.90 14.07 -1.65
N GLU A 22 5.00 14.89 -1.10
CA GLU A 22 5.09 15.31 0.31
C GLU A 22 5.01 14.12 1.28
N ILE A 23 4.16 13.14 0.97
CA ILE A 23 4.03 11.89 1.73
C ILE A 23 5.32 11.09 1.66
N VAL A 24 5.93 11.01 0.47
CA VAL A 24 7.20 10.31 0.27
C VAL A 24 8.33 10.99 1.03
N ASP A 25 8.42 12.31 1.00
CA ASP A 25 9.45 13.05 1.74
C ASP A 25 9.29 12.92 3.25
N TYR A 26 8.05 12.92 3.74
CA TYR A 26 7.78 12.59 5.14
C TYR A 26 8.21 11.16 5.46
N GLY A 27 7.87 10.19 4.61
CA GLY A 27 8.27 8.79 4.80
C GLY A 27 9.79 8.59 4.76
N LYS A 28 10.54 9.35 3.95
CA LYS A 28 12.02 9.37 3.96
C LYS A 28 12.54 9.82 5.32
N GLU A 29 11.99 10.90 5.85
CA GLU A 29 12.38 11.41 7.17
C GLU A 29 12.09 10.39 8.27
N LEU A 30 10.90 9.79 8.25
CA LEU A 30 10.53 8.71 9.18
C LEU A 30 11.48 7.51 9.08
N SER A 31 11.84 7.10 7.86
CA SER A 31 12.78 6.00 7.62
C SER A 31 14.18 6.27 8.18
N ARG A 32 14.62 7.52 8.27
CA ARG A 32 15.94 7.89 8.84
C ARG A 32 15.96 7.79 10.36
N ARG A 33 14.81 7.87 11.04
CA ARG A 33 14.69 7.85 12.51
C ARG A 33 14.83 6.44 13.15
N ARG A 34 15.61 5.54 12.52
CA ARG A 34 15.82 4.12 12.90
C ARG A 34 14.60 3.20 12.75
N ALA A 35 13.64 3.54 11.89
CA ALA A 35 12.57 2.61 11.53
C ALA A 35 13.10 1.52 10.59
N LEU A 36 12.82 0.24 10.88
CA LEU A 36 13.15 -0.88 9.98
C LEU A 36 12.40 -0.76 8.64
N PHE A 37 11.18 -0.22 8.71
CA PHE A 37 10.27 0.11 7.62
C PHE A 37 9.15 1.01 8.19
N ILE A 38 8.41 1.68 7.31
CA ILE A 38 7.24 2.49 7.70
C ILE A 38 5.94 1.85 7.21
N TYR A 39 4.83 2.19 7.86
CA TYR A 39 3.50 1.80 7.41
C TYR A 39 2.87 2.99 6.68
N VAL A 40 2.27 2.73 5.52
CA VAL A 40 1.61 3.78 4.74
C VAL A 40 0.17 3.38 4.55
N LEU A 41 -0.73 4.21 5.07
CA LEU A 41 -2.16 3.96 5.10
C LEU A 41 -2.87 4.96 4.20
N ILE A 42 -3.54 4.44 3.19
CA ILE A 42 -4.40 5.22 2.29
C ILE A 42 -5.83 5.02 2.73
N PHE A 43 -6.56 6.12 2.93
CA PHE A 43 -7.96 6.09 3.32
C PHE A 43 -8.68 7.30 2.70
N ASN A 44 -9.98 7.17 2.48
CA ASN A 44 -10.81 8.33 2.14
C ASN A 44 -11.38 8.96 3.41
N HIS A 45 -12.06 10.09 3.30
CA HIS A 45 -12.61 10.77 4.47
C HIS A 45 -13.62 9.89 5.24
N GLY A 46 -14.40 9.05 4.55
CA GLY A 46 -15.35 8.10 5.15
C GLY A 46 -14.72 7.12 6.15
N TYR A 47 -13.48 6.69 5.93
CA TYR A 47 -12.77 5.74 6.81
C TYR A 47 -11.92 6.41 7.90
N ARG A 48 -11.85 7.76 7.95
CA ARG A 48 -10.97 8.50 8.87
C ARG A 48 -11.15 8.11 10.33
N HIS A 49 -12.40 7.91 10.77
CA HIS A 49 -12.73 7.62 12.17
C HIS A 49 -12.43 6.16 12.55
N ILE A 50 -12.54 5.23 11.60
CA ILE A 50 -12.21 3.80 11.80
C ILE A 50 -10.69 3.64 11.94
N VAL A 51 -9.94 4.24 11.02
CA VAL A 51 -8.47 4.23 10.98
C VAL A 51 -7.83 4.88 12.21
N SER A 52 -8.46 5.93 12.75
CA SER A 52 -7.95 6.63 13.93
C SER A 52 -8.03 5.79 15.21
N ASN A 53 -8.74 4.65 15.21
CA ASN A 53 -8.90 3.81 16.39
C ASN A 53 -7.79 2.75 16.53
N TRP A 54 -7.39 2.07 15.44
CA TRP A 54 -6.71 0.76 15.57
C TRP A 54 -5.21 0.71 15.28
N LEU A 55 -4.76 0.93 14.04
CA LEU A 55 -3.41 0.48 13.67
C LEU A 55 -2.29 1.44 14.06
N CYS A 56 -2.57 2.75 14.05
CA CYS A 56 -1.57 3.78 14.35
C CYS A 56 -1.78 4.44 15.74
N ASN A 57 -2.88 4.11 16.42
CA ASN A 57 -3.32 4.79 17.64
C ASN A 57 -3.50 3.85 18.85
N THR A 58 -3.36 2.53 18.68
CA THR A 58 -3.35 1.61 19.82
C THR A 58 -1.94 1.50 20.42
N ALA A 59 -1.86 1.59 21.75
CA ALA A 59 -0.60 1.51 22.49
C ALA A 59 0.14 0.17 22.32
N HIS A 60 -0.52 -0.85 21.78
CA HIS A 60 0.04 -2.20 21.60
C HIS A 60 1.03 -2.30 20.44
N PHE A 61 0.91 -1.48 19.39
CA PHE A 61 1.87 -1.52 18.29
C PHE A 61 3.02 -0.53 18.53
N THR A 62 4.20 -1.06 18.84
CA THR A 62 5.38 -0.23 19.14
C THR A 62 5.83 0.62 17.95
N LYS A 63 5.78 1.96 18.09
CA LYS A 63 6.32 2.97 17.16
C LYS A 63 6.05 2.65 15.68
N ILE A 64 4.77 2.53 15.33
CA ILE A 64 4.35 2.56 13.93
C ILE A 64 4.43 4.01 13.45
N LEU A 65 5.22 4.25 12.41
CA LEU A 65 5.25 5.54 11.72
C LEU A 65 4.27 5.46 10.56
N CYS A 66 3.08 6.03 10.75
CA CYS A 66 2.03 6.08 9.75
C CYS A 66 2.13 7.36 8.93
N ALA A 67 2.10 7.20 7.61
CA ALA A 67 1.72 8.29 6.71
C ALA A 67 0.26 8.12 6.33
N TYR A 68 -0.53 9.17 6.59
CA TYR A 68 -1.96 9.20 6.34
C TYR A 68 -2.25 9.96 5.06
N VAL A 69 -2.95 9.30 4.14
CA VAL A 69 -3.34 9.92 2.88
C VAL A 69 -4.85 9.97 2.78
N SER A 70 -5.43 11.16 2.94
CA SER A 70 -6.87 11.41 2.89
C SER A 70 -7.26 11.94 1.52
N VAL A 71 -7.82 11.12 0.64
CA VAL A 71 -8.27 11.56 -0.70
C VAL A 71 -9.60 12.34 -0.59
N GLY A 72 -9.59 13.64 -0.89
CA GLY A 72 -10.74 14.54 -0.74
C GLY A 72 -11.84 14.36 -1.80
N ASN A 73 -13.04 14.86 -1.50
CA ASN A 73 -14.28 14.65 -2.25
C ASN A 73 -14.76 13.18 -2.34
N TYR A 74 -14.17 12.29 -1.54
CA TYR A 74 -14.61 10.91 -1.35
C TYR A 74 -15.07 10.73 0.10
N ASP A 75 -16.13 11.46 0.47
CA ASP A 75 -16.67 11.51 1.83
C ASP A 75 -17.58 10.33 2.19
N ALA A 76 -17.85 9.45 1.23
CA ALA A 76 -18.62 8.22 1.38
C ALA A 76 -17.74 6.98 1.12
N PRO A 77 -18.13 5.79 1.59
CA PRO A 77 -17.57 4.52 1.12
C PRO A 77 -17.56 4.50 -0.41
N VAL A 78 -16.44 4.07 -0.98
CA VAL A 78 -16.24 4.04 -2.42
C VAL A 78 -16.65 2.67 -2.95
N ASP A 79 -17.62 2.65 -3.86
CA ASP A 79 -18.05 1.42 -4.52
C ASP A 79 -16.94 0.86 -5.41
N PHE A 80 -16.81 -0.47 -5.41
CA PHE A 80 -15.87 -1.18 -6.28
C PHE A 80 -16.14 -0.86 -7.77
N ALA A 81 -15.06 -0.69 -8.54
CA ALA A 81 -15.11 -0.35 -9.97
C ALA A 81 -15.85 0.97 -10.29
N SER A 82 -15.84 1.91 -9.35
CA SER A 82 -16.23 3.30 -9.60
C SER A 82 -15.00 4.13 -9.98
N TYR A 83 -15.18 5.23 -10.72
CA TYR A 83 -14.11 6.19 -10.98
C TYR A 83 -13.34 6.63 -9.71
N PRO A 84 -14.01 6.94 -8.58
CA PRO A 84 -13.36 7.09 -7.27
C PRO A 84 -12.39 5.98 -6.89
N PHE A 85 -12.81 4.72 -7.06
CA PHE A 85 -12.03 3.55 -6.72
C PHE A 85 -10.77 3.49 -7.58
N ASP A 86 -10.92 3.64 -8.89
CA ASP A 86 -9.80 3.57 -9.84
C ASP A 86 -8.78 4.70 -9.61
N ALA A 87 -9.24 5.90 -9.25
CA ALA A 87 -8.38 7.02 -8.90
C ALA A 87 -7.54 6.71 -7.64
N ILE A 88 -8.14 6.10 -6.61
CA ILE A 88 -7.43 5.70 -5.39
C ILE A 88 -6.42 4.58 -5.69
N MET A 89 -6.79 3.59 -6.51
CA MET A 89 -5.90 2.49 -6.91
C MET A 89 -4.70 3.01 -7.73
N LEU A 90 -4.94 3.92 -8.68
CA LEU A 90 -3.89 4.57 -9.45
C LEU A 90 -2.97 5.40 -8.54
N PHE A 91 -3.55 6.19 -7.63
CA PHE A 91 -2.79 6.97 -6.65
C PHE A 91 -1.91 6.06 -5.77
N ARG A 92 -2.45 4.94 -5.30
CA ARG A 92 -1.69 3.94 -4.55
C ARG A 92 -0.50 3.38 -5.33
N ALA A 93 -0.70 3.08 -6.61
CA ALA A 93 0.37 2.62 -7.50
C ALA A 93 1.47 3.68 -7.70
N TYR A 94 1.10 4.96 -7.86
CA TYR A 94 2.07 6.05 -7.90
C TYR A 94 2.87 6.16 -6.61
N LEU A 95 2.18 6.13 -5.47
CA LEU A 95 2.81 6.26 -4.17
C LEU A 95 3.78 5.10 -3.89
N ALA A 96 3.37 3.87 -4.20
CA ALA A 96 4.22 2.68 -4.14
C ALA A 96 5.49 2.86 -5.00
N THR A 97 5.33 3.35 -6.23
CA THR A 97 6.45 3.60 -7.15
C THR A 97 7.42 4.63 -6.57
N ALA A 98 6.90 5.77 -6.10
CA ALA A 98 7.70 6.86 -5.58
C ALA A 98 8.47 6.46 -4.31
N PHE A 99 7.89 5.65 -3.43
CA PHE A 99 8.60 5.08 -2.29
C PHE A 99 9.73 4.12 -2.70
N ALA A 100 9.47 3.24 -3.67
CA ALA A 100 10.49 2.34 -4.19
C ALA A 100 11.66 3.09 -4.85
N GLU A 101 11.38 4.12 -5.65
CA GLU A 101 12.38 5.01 -6.25
C GLU A 101 13.17 5.79 -5.19
N SER A 102 12.52 6.15 -4.09
CA SER A 102 13.10 6.87 -2.95
C SER A 102 13.89 5.99 -1.98
N SER A 103 14.04 4.70 -2.27
CA SER A 103 14.72 3.74 -1.41
C SER A 103 14.11 3.59 0.00
N VAL A 104 12.80 3.79 0.13
CA VAL A 104 12.08 3.67 1.40
C VAL A 104 11.44 2.29 1.52
N LYS A 105 11.67 1.61 2.66
CA LYS A 105 11.02 0.33 2.99
C LYS A 105 9.61 0.61 3.53
N VAL A 106 8.60 0.12 2.83
CA VAL A 106 7.19 0.43 3.13
C VAL A 106 6.35 -0.83 3.21
N VAL A 107 5.45 -0.87 4.18
CA VAL A 107 4.28 -1.75 4.19
C VAL A 107 3.05 -0.88 3.89
N MET A 108 2.47 -1.03 2.70
CA MET A 108 1.26 -0.33 2.33
C MET A 108 0.03 -1.10 2.81
N ILE A 109 -0.92 -0.40 3.41
CA ILE A 109 -2.11 -0.96 4.04
C ILE A 109 -3.36 -0.18 3.67
N GLU A 110 -4.47 -0.89 3.60
CA GLU A 110 -5.82 -0.34 3.41
C GLU A 110 -6.49 -0.06 4.77
N ALA A 111 -7.48 0.84 4.74
CA ALA A 111 -8.12 1.47 5.89
C ALA A 111 -8.95 0.52 6.76
N ASP A 112 -9.52 -0.49 6.12
CA ASP A 112 -10.44 -1.50 6.62
C ASP A 112 -9.72 -2.79 7.02
N ALA A 113 -8.38 -2.80 7.02
CA ALA A 113 -7.60 -3.91 7.51
C ALA A 113 -7.69 -4.06 9.04
N THR A 114 -8.16 -5.23 9.47
CA THR A 114 -8.21 -5.67 10.86
C THR A 114 -7.08 -6.65 11.17
N TRP A 115 -6.42 -6.46 12.31
CA TRP A 115 -5.22 -7.21 12.69
C TRP A 115 -5.40 -7.75 14.10
N PHE A 116 -5.15 -9.05 14.27
CA PHE A 116 -5.29 -9.73 15.56
C PHE A 116 -3.93 -10.14 16.16
N ARG A 117 -2.83 -9.93 15.42
CA ARG A 117 -1.45 -10.23 15.84
C ARG A 117 -0.51 -9.09 15.42
N ASP A 118 0.63 -8.93 16.13
CA ASP A 118 1.67 -7.97 15.74
C ASP A 118 2.42 -8.47 14.48
N PRO A 119 2.26 -7.80 13.32
CA PRO A 119 2.85 -8.27 12.07
C PRO A 119 4.32 -7.85 11.89
N LYS A 120 4.89 -7.11 12.84
CA LYS A 120 6.22 -6.49 12.72
C LYS A 120 7.31 -7.51 12.43
N HIS A 121 7.29 -8.65 13.09
CA HIS A 121 8.30 -9.70 12.90
C HIS A 121 8.20 -10.34 11.52
N LEU A 122 6.98 -10.62 11.05
CA LEU A 122 6.71 -11.14 9.71
C LEU A 122 7.24 -10.19 8.64
N PHE A 123 6.90 -8.90 8.72
CA PHE A 123 7.37 -7.93 7.72
C PHE A 123 8.87 -7.71 7.79
N ALA A 124 9.47 -7.69 8.99
CA ALA A 124 10.92 -7.61 9.14
C ALA A 124 11.64 -8.79 8.46
N SER A 125 11.12 -10.01 8.58
CA SER A 125 11.69 -11.17 7.86
C SER A 125 11.55 -11.04 6.35
N GLU A 126 10.42 -10.53 5.83
CA GLU A 126 10.26 -10.34 4.38
C GLU A 126 11.20 -9.28 3.82
N PHE A 127 11.48 -8.20 4.56
CA PHE A 127 12.50 -7.23 4.15
C PHE A 127 13.90 -7.82 4.06
N SER A 128 14.22 -8.84 4.87
CA SER A 128 15.50 -9.57 4.82
C SER A 128 15.50 -10.72 3.81
N ASN A 129 14.35 -11.14 3.30
CA ASN A 129 14.21 -12.27 2.38
C ASN A 129 14.68 -11.93 0.95
N GLU A 130 15.92 -12.25 0.60
CA GLU A 130 16.49 -11.97 -0.74
C GLU A 130 15.85 -12.79 -1.88
N ALA A 131 14.95 -13.73 -1.59
CA ALA A 131 14.26 -14.52 -2.61
C ALA A 131 13.11 -13.76 -3.30
N VAL A 132 12.64 -12.65 -2.72
CA VAL A 132 11.45 -11.91 -3.15
C VAL A 132 11.70 -10.40 -3.15
N ASP A 133 10.99 -9.70 -4.04
CA ASP A 133 11.12 -8.25 -4.25
C ASP A 133 9.89 -7.48 -3.70
N ILE A 134 8.69 -8.06 -3.81
CA ILE A 134 7.44 -7.56 -3.22
C ILE A 134 6.70 -8.75 -2.61
N VAL A 135 6.03 -8.56 -1.47
CA VAL A 135 5.25 -9.61 -0.80
C VAL A 135 3.86 -9.07 -0.47
N ALA A 136 2.83 -9.87 -0.69
CA ALA A 136 1.45 -9.56 -0.35
C ALA A 136 0.73 -10.85 0.09
N PRO A 137 -0.36 -10.78 0.86
CA PRO A 137 -1.02 -11.98 1.35
C PRO A 137 -1.64 -12.79 0.22
N ARG A 138 -1.80 -14.09 0.47
CA ARG A 138 -2.70 -14.92 -0.31
C ARG A 138 -4.11 -14.39 -0.15
N ASN A 139 -4.80 -14.17 -1.26
CA ASN A 139 -6.18 -13.76 -1.25
C ASN A 139 -7.05 -14.86 -0.63
N GLY A 140 -7.82 -14.54 0.41
CA GLY A 140 -8.69 -15.48 1.12
C GLY A 140 -9.93 -15.90 0.31
N GLY A 141 -10.30 -15.12 -0.72
CA GLY A 141 -11.40 -15.43 -1.64
C GLY A 141 -10.93 -15.78 -3.05
N ILE A 142 -11.61 -16.72 -3.72
CA ILE A 142 -11.38 -17.04 -5.14
C ILE A 142 -12.16 -16.03 -6.00
N SER A 143 -11.68 -14.79 -6.08
CA SER A 143 -12.18 -13.85 -7.09
C SER A 143 -11.24 -13.81 -8.30
N ARG A 144 -11.76 -14.30 -9.44
CA ARG A 144 -11.22 -14.07 -10.80
C ARG A 144 -9.71 -14.35 -10.99
N GLY A 145 -9.16 -15.40 -10.36
CA GLY A 145 -7.76 -15.79 -10.55
C GLY A 145 -6.74 -14.86 -9.89
N THR A 146 -7.17 -13.96 -9.00
CA THR A 146 -6.25 -13.12 -8.21
C THR A 146 -5.79 -13.90 -6.97
N ILE A 147 -4.60 -14.49 -7.05
CA ILE A 147 -4.04 -15.32 -5.97
C ILE A 147 -3.49 -14.45 -4.83
N ARG A 148 -3.00 -13.25 -5.15
CA ARG A 148 -2.50 -12.28 -4.16
C ARG A 148 -3.54 -11.19 -3.95
N ALA A 149 -3.83 -10.90 -2.69
CA ALA A 149 -4.43 -9.63 -2.32
C ALA A 149 -3.38 -8.51 -2.40
N MET A 150 -3.83 -7.26 -2.35
CA MET A 150 -2.94 -6.09 -2.47
C MET A 150 -2.70 -5.36 -1.15
N SER A 151 -3.26 -5.84 -0.04
CA SER A 151 -3.14 -5.23 1.28
C SER A 151 -3.05 -6.30 2.37
N PRO A 152 -2.06 -6.26 3.26
CA PRO A 152 -0.90 -5.38 3.22
C PRO A 152 0.08 -5.75 2.09
N MET A 153 0.83 -4.77 1.57
CA MET A 153 1.88 -4.99 0.57
C MET A 153 3.24 -4.54 1.12
N VAL A 154 4.16 -5.49 1.25
CA VAL A 154 5.57 -5.26 1.61
C VAL A 154 6.34 -4.87 0.36
N ILE A 155 6.81 -3.63 0.30
CA ILE A 155 7.52 -3.06 -0.84
C ILE A 155 8.99 -2.92 -0.50
N LYS A 156 9.83 -3.79 -1.07
CA LYS A 156 11.28 -3.71 -0.89
C LYS A 156 11.87 -2.78 -1.95
N PRO A 157 12.46 -1.65 -1.56
CA PRO A 157 12.99 -0.71 -2.53
C PRO A 157 14.13 -1.32 -3.33
N SER A 158 14.01 -1.28 -4.65
CA SER A 158 15.08 -1.61 -5.59
C SER A 158 14.73 -1.00 -6.95
N ASN A 159 15.73 -0.86 -7.84
CA ASN A 159 15.48 -0.43 -9.22
C ASN A 159 14.48 -1.37 -9.92
N ARG A 160 14.55 -2.69 -9.63
CA ARG A 160 13.62 -3.67 -10.19
C ARG A 160 12.19 -3.45 -9.70
N THR A 161 12.03 -3.26 -8.39
CA THR A 161 10.73 -2.97 -7.74
C THR A 161 10.13 -1.69 -8.30
N ALA A 162 10.91 -0.60 -8.40
CA ALA A 162 10.46 0.67 -8.95
C ALA A 162 9.98 0.52 -10.40
N ARG A 163 10.75 -0.16 -11.26
CA ARG A 163 10.36 -0.39 -12.66
C ARG A 163 9.11 -1.26 -12.81
N PHE A 164 8.95 -2.25 -11.95
CA PHE A 164 7.74 -3.09 -11.91
C PHE A 164 6.52 -2.25 -11.55
N LEU A 165 6.59 -1.47 -10.45
CA LEU A 165 5.49 -0.63 -9.98
C LEU A 165 5.14 0.46 -11.00
N LYS A 166 6.14 1.06 -11.65
CA LYS A 166 5.92 1.98 -12.78
C LYS A 166 5.20 1.32 -13.96
N GLY A 167 5.48 0.04 -14.21
CA GLY A 167 4.77 -0.75 -15.21
C GLY A 167 3.33 -1.09 -14.83
N LEU A 168 3.03 -1.21 -13.53
CA LEU A 168 1.69 -1.34 -12.98
C LEU A 168 0.92 -0.01 -13.14
N THR A 169 1.50 1.10 -12.68
CA THR A 169 0.93 2.45 -12.81
C THR A 169 0.57 2.77 -14.26
N ARG A 170 1.49 2.56 -15.20
CA ARG A 170 1.25 2.81 -16.64
C ARG A 170 0.11 2.00 -17.25
N ARG A 171 -0.19 0.82 -16.68
CA ARG A 171 -1.31 -0.01 -17.14
C ARG A 171 -2.62 0.51 -16.58
N LEU A 172 -2.64 0.91 -15.30
CA LEU A 172 -3.80 1.55 -14.69
C LEU A 172 -4.16 2.87 -15.37
N GLU A 173 -3.16 3.68 -15.78
CA GLU A 173 -3.39 4.90 -16.57
C GLU A 173 -4.10 4.64 -17.91
N ARG A 174 -4.02 3.42 -18.46
CA ARG A 174 -4.52 3.06 -19.79
C ARG A 174 -5.77 2.19 -19.79
N LEU A 175 -6.06 1.54 -18.67
CA LEU A 175 -7.10 0.52 -18.55
C LEU A 175 -8.13 1.02 -17.53
N PHE A 176 -9.25 1.53 -18.04
CA PHE A 176 -10.27 2.21 -17.25
C PHE A 176 -11.18 1.28 -16.42
N ASP A 177 -10.94 -0.04 -16.38
CA ASP A 177 -11.83 -1.02 -15.72
C ASP A 177 -11.08 -2.17 -15.02
N LEU A 178 -9.78 -2.01 -14.72
CA LEU A 178 -9.01 -3.03 -14.01
C LEU A 178 -8.51 -2.51 -12.67
N SER A 179 -8.83 -3.24 -11.61
CA SER A 179 -8.24 -2.99 -10.30
C SER A 179 -6.73 -3.22 -10.34
N ASP A 180 -6.01 -2.49 -9.50
CA ASP A 180 -4.56 -2.67 -9.33
C ASP A 180 -4.20 -4.08 -8.85
N GLN A 181 -5.06 -4.76 -8.09
CA GLN A 181 -4.92 -6.17 -7.75
C GLN A 181 -4.91 -7.08 -8.98
N ALA A 182 -5.81 -6.85 -9.95
CA ALA A 182 -5.82 -7.63 -11.18
C ALA A 182 -4.53 -7.42 -11.98
N VAL A 183 -4.13 -6.16 -12.17
CA VAL A 183 -2.90 -5.81 -12.89
C VAL A 183 -1.67 -6.37 -12.18
N TYR A 184 -1.57 -6.21 -10.85
CA TYR A 184 -0.49 -6.75 -10.04
C TYR A 184 -0.32 -8.26 -10.18
N ASN A 185 -1.43 -9.01 -10.09
CA ASN A 185 -1.39 -10.46 -10.24
C ASN A 185 -0.92 -10.89 -11.63
N ILE A 186 -1.35 -10.21 -12.70
CA ILE A 186 -0.87 -10.46 -14.07
C ILE A 186 0.65 -10.22 -14.18
N LEU A 187 1.14 -9.11 -13.61
CA LEU A 187 2.57 -8.78 -13.64
C LEU A 187 3.41 -9.75 -12.80
N CYS A 188 2.90 -10.18 -11.65
CA CYS A 188 3.55 -11.19 -10.82
C CYS A 188 3.60 -12.56 -11.52
N LEU A 189 2.49 -12.99 -12.13
CA LEU A 189 2.42 -14.27 -12.86
C LEU A 189 3.40 -14.31 -14.03
N SER A 190 3.49 -13.21 -14.77
CA SER A 190 4.42 -13.07 -15.91
C SER A 190 5.87 -12.81 -15.52
N ARG A 191 6.18 -12.72 -14.21
CA ARG A 191 7.50 -12.30 -13.69
C ARG A 191 8.01 -11.05 -14.40
N TYR A 192 7.14 -10.04 -14.53
CA TYR A 192 7.43 -8.82 -15.29
C TYR A 192 8.77 -8.21 -14.86
N LEU A 193 9.67 -8.01 -15.83
CA LEU A 193 11.04 -7.52 -15.61
C LEU A 193 11.88 -8.38 -14.62
N GLY A 194 11.58 -9.67 -14.53
CA GLY A 194 12.26 -10.60 -13.64
C GLY A 194 11.92 -10.41 -12.16
N LEU A 195 10.92 -9.58 -11.81
CA LEU A 195 10.49 -9.36 -10.44
C LEU A 195 9.91 -10.64 -9.84
N ARG A 196 10.22 -10.90 -8.56
CA ARG A 196 9.72 -12.04 -7.79
C ARG A 196 8.71 -11.57 -6.75
N CYS A 197 7.46 -12.00 -6.90
CA CYS A 197 6.40 -11.73 -5.94
C CYS A 197 6.29 -12.87 -4.93
N GLY A 198 6.55 -12.58 -3.66
CA GLY A 198 6.32 -13.48 -2.53
C GLY A 198 4.84 -13.55 -2.12
N MET A 199 4.57 -14.36 -1.10
CA MET A 199 3.25 -14.51 -0.50
C MET A 199 3.39 -14.93 0.96
N PHE A 200 2.51 -14.40 1.81
CA PHE A 200 2.28 -14.88 3.18
C PHE A 200 0.77 -15.12 3.37
N TYR A 201 0.32 -15.61 4.52
CA TYR A 201 -1.09 -15.95 4.77
C TYR A 201 -1.76 -14.93 5.69
N TYR A 202 -3.04 -14.61 5.47
CA TYR A 202 -3.75 -13.69 6.37
C TYR A 202 -3.78 -14.22 7.80
N GLU A 203 -3.83 -15.54 7.98
CA GLU A 203 -3.73 -16.22 9.28
C GLU A 203 -2.44 -15.90 10.04
N ASP A 204 -1.38 -15.39 9.39
CA ASP A 204 -0.17 -14.97 10.08
C ASP A 204 -0.39 -13.69 10.91
N ILE A 205 -1.41 -12.88 10.56
CA ILE A 205 -1.62 -11.51 11.08
C ILE A 205 -3.08 -11.19 11.49
N ALA A 206 -4.03 -11.95 10.96
CA ALA A 206 -5.48 -11.83 11.10
C ALA A 206 -6.12 -13.23 11.30
N ASP A 207 -7.45 -13.32 11.27
CA ASP A 207 -8.22 -14.56 11.48
C ASP A 207 -8.57 -15.29 10.16
N GLY A 208 -7.79 -15.05 9.10
CA GLY A 208 -7.81 -15.80 7.84
C GLY A 208 -8.58 -15.12 6.71
N VAL A 209 -9.32 -14.05 6.99
CA VAL A 209 -9.94 -13.20 5.98
C VAL A 209 -9.74 -11.74 6.36
N TRP A 210 -9.83 -10.89 5.35
CA TRP A 210 -9.86 -9.44 5.46
C TRP A 210 -11.30 -8.96 5.64
#